data_AF-A0A350XHV0-F1
#
_entry.id   AF-A0A350XHV0-F1
#
_cell.length_a   1.000
_cell.length_b   1.000
_cell.length_c   1.000
_cell.angle_alpha   90.00
_cell.angle_beta   90.00
_cell.angle_gamma   90.00
#
_symmetry.space_group_name_H-M   'P 1'
#
loop_
_entity.id
_entity.type
_entity.pdbx_description
1 polymer ?
#
loop_
_entity_poly.entity_id
_entity_poly.type
_entity_poly.pdbx_seq_one_letter_code
_entity_poly.pdbx_strand_id
1 'polypeptide(L)'
;MFFPRSSGVLLHPTCIPSRFGIGDIGYEAYRFIDFLAESNQQYWQILPLSPCDENPYVSYGAMAGNPLLISPEKLRDEGLLFDSDFWHLPEFNSEKVEFEKVKQTKMPLLEKACEHFKVNASQAQQKEFREFGDRARHWLDDYALFMAFRDTFGGAWYEWKPEIAKRDRQALELWRRRLAPEIFLHKYLQFEFDRQWSNLKNYANEKRIKIIGDIPIYVSHNSADVWANREIFCLDEATNQPTLVAGTPPDDFSSSGQLWGNPVYKWEKLQQQNFRWWMQRFEKLLDYVDVIRLDHFRAFQAYWVIQPEETSAINGKWVEAPGEALFKQVQEQLGELPIIVEDLGTITKEVLELRQVFHFPGM
;
A
#
# COMPACT_ATOMS: atom_id res chain seq x y z
N MET A 1 1.42 28.11 -0.85
CA MET A 1 1.56 27.32 -2.10
C MET A 1 2.43 26.12 -1.77
N PHE A 2 1.90 24.90 -1.80
CA PHE A 2 2.62 23.69 -1.39
C PHE A 2 3.85 23.38 -2.25
N PHE A 3 3.84 23.82 -3.52
CA PHE A 3 4.79 23.40 -4.53
C PHE A 3 5.51 24.61 -5.12
N PRO A 4 6.77 24.90 -4.73
CA PRO A 4 7.62 25.82 -5.46
C PRO A 4 8.09 25.20 -6.78
N ARG A 5 8.73 25.99 -7.64
CA ARG A 5 9.42 25.45 -8.84
C ARG A 5 10.53 24.51 -8.37
N SER A 6 10.43 23.24 -8.77
CA SER A 6 11.29 22.15 -8.30
C SER A 6 11.46 21.08 -9.37
N SER A 7 12.42 20.17 -9.17
CA SER A 7 12.58 18.96 -9.98
C SER A 7 12.74 17.73 -9.09
N GLY A 8 12.54 16.56 -9.68
CA GLY A 8 12.68 15.28 -8.98
C GLY A 8 12.85 14.11 -9.93
N VAL A 9 13.02 12.94 -9.35
CA VAL A 9 13.20 11.66 -10.07
C VAL A 9 12.12 10.68 -9.64
N LEU A 10 11.49 10.02 -10.62
CA LEU A 10 10.65 8.84 -10.40
C LEU A 10 11.55 7.59 -10.43
N LEU A 11 11.67 6.91 -9.29
CA LEU A 11 12.40 5.64 -9.18
C LEU A 11 11.79 4.83 -8.03
N HIS A 12 11.15 3.70 -8.30
CA HIS A 12 10.63 2.86 -7.21
C HIS A 12 11.78 2.18 -6.44
N PRO A 13 11.70 1.98 -5.12
CA PRO A 13 12.79 1.39 -4.34
C PRO A 13 13.25 0.02 -4.82
N THR A 14 12.38 -0.77 -5.47
CA THR A 14 12.75 -2.08 -6.04
C THR A 14 13.80 -1.98 -7.15
N CYS A 15 13.94 -0.81 -7.80
CA CYS A 15 14.90 -0.54 -8.85
C CYS A 15 16.30 -0.18 -8.33
N ILE A 16 16.46 0.00 -7.02
CA ILE A 16 17.74 0.35 -6.40
C ILE A 16 18.65 -0.90 -6.41
N PRO A 17 19.93 -0.79 -6.80
CA PRO A 17 20.81 -1.95 -6.95
C PRO A 17 21.22 -2.52 -5.59
N SER A 18 20.47 -3.49 -5.06
CA SER A 18 20.81 -4.22 -3.83
C SER A 18 21.24 -5.67 -4.14
N ARG A 19 22.11 -6.21 -3.27
CA ARG A 19 22.66 -7.57 -3.40
C ARG A 19 21.67 -8.71 -3.09
N PHE A 20 20.45 -8.38 -2.66
CA PHE A 20 19.41 -9.36 -2.31
C PHE A 20 18.36 -9.56 -3.43
N GLY A 21 18.73 -9.24 -4.68
CA GLY A 21 17.93 -9.49 -5.89
C GLY A 21 16.77 -8.51 -6.14
N ILE A 22 16.50 -7.61 -5.19
CA ILE A 22 15.55 -6.51 -5.29
C ILE A 22 16.12 -5.33 -4.49
N GLY A 23 15.90 -4.10 -4.96
CA GLY A 23 16.21 -2.92 -4.16
C GLY A 23 15.45 -2.90 -2.83
N ASP A 24 16.10 -2.37 -1.79
CA ASP A 24 15.60 -2.35 -0.42
C ASP A 24 15.92 -1.02 0.28
N ILE A 25 15.44 -0.86 1.51
CA ILE A 25 15.58 0.34 2.36
C ILE A 25 16.96 0.33 3.07
N GLY A 26 17.97 -0.20 2.38
CA GLY A 26 19.36 -0.34 2.83
C GLY A 26 20.25 0.78 2.34
N TYR A 27 21.57 0.57 2.42
CA TYR A 27 22.56 1.63 2.16
C TYR A 27 22.42 2.29 0.79
N GLU A 28 22.07 1.53 -0.25
CA GLU A 28 21.95 2.05 -1.61
C GLU A 28 20.77 3.03 -1.77
N ALA A 29 19.72 2.90 -0.95
CA ALA A 29 18.65 3.90 -0.90
C ALA A 29 19.11 5.23 -0.27
N TYR A 30 19.97 5.18 0.75
CA TYR A 30 20.58 6.37 1.33
C TYR A 30 21.54 7.04 0.34
N ARG A 31 22.34 6.23 -0.39
CA ARG A 31 23.22 6.74 -1.45
C ARG A 31 22.44 7.38 -2.60
N PHE A 32 21.28 6.83 -2.94
CA PHE A 32 20.39 7.43 -3.93
C PHE A 32 19.87 8.80 -3.47
N ILE A 33 19.49 8.95 -2.19
CA ILE A 33 19.12 10.25 -1.62
C ILE A 33 20.29 11.24 -1.68
N ASP A 34 21.51 10.81 -1.36
CA ASP A 34 22.70 11.65 -1.49
C ASP A 34 22.91 12.11 -2.93
N PHE A 35 22.77 11.21 -3.90
CA PHE A 35 22.79 11.56 -5.33
C PHE A 35 21.72 12.58 -5.71
N LEU A 36 20.48 12.44 -5.22
CA LEU A 36 19.41 13.41 -5.46
C LEU A 36 19.77 14.79 -4.90
N ALA A 37 20.32 14.85 -3.68
CA ALA A 37 20.73 16.09 -3.05
C ALA A 37 21.91 16.76 -3.80
N GLU A 38 22.93 15.98 -4.18
CA GLU A 38 24.09 16.45 -4.93
C GLU A 38 23.73 16.94 -6.35
N SER A 39 22.69 16.35 -6.95
CA SER A 39 22.15 16.75 -8.25
C SER A 39 21.06 17.83 -8.17
N ASN A 40 20.89 18.48 -7.01
CA ASN A 40 19.92 19.54 -6.73
C ASN A 40 18.46 19.15 -7.03
N GLN A 41 18.12 17.86 -6.94
CA GLN A 41 16.73 17.43 -6.94
C GLN A 41 16.08 17.78 -5.60
N GLN A 42 14.75 17.87 -5.59
CA GLN A 42 13.97 18.18 -4.40
C GLN A 42 12.87 17.14 -4.13
N TYR A 43 12.55 16.32 -5.13
CA TYR A 43 11.52 15.30 -5.02
C TYR A 43 12.03 13.91 -5.45
N TRP A 44 11.64 12.90 -4.70
CA TRP A 44 11.75 11.50 -5.08
C TRP A 44 10.33 10.92 -5.19
N GLN A 45 9.88 10.61 -6.41
CA GLN A 45 8.60 9.97 -6.62
C GLN A 45 8.75 8.45 -6.64
N ILE A 46 7.83 7.77 -5.97
CA ILE A 46 7.75 6.31 -5.88
C ILE A 46 6.35 5.83 -6.30
N LEU A 47 6.29 4.58 -6.76
CA LEU A 47 5.04 3.83 -6.88
C LEU A 47 4.53 3.37 -5.49
N PRO A 48 3.31 2.81 -5.37
CA PRO A 48 2.80 2.31 -4.09
C PRO A 48 3.76 1.33 -3.41
N LEU A 49 3.94 1.49 -2.10
CA LEU A 49 4.85 0.64 -1.30
C LEU A 49 4.18 -0.60 -0.72
N SER A 50 2.91 -0.83 -1.07
CA SER A 50 2.09 -1.85 -0.43
C SER A 50 2.53 -3.27 -0.82
N PRO A 51 2.33 -4.28 0.05
CA PRO A 51 2.70 -5.66 -0.24
C PRO A 51 1.99 -6.17 -1.49
N CYS A 52 2.74 -6.63 -2.47
CA CYS A 52 2.25 -7.17 -3.74
C CYS A 52 3.15 -8.31 -4.20
N ASP A 53 2.71 -9.09 -5.18
CA ASP A 53 3.58 -10.05 -5.87
C ASP A 53 4.51 -9.29 -6.84
N GLU A 54 3.96 -8.75 -7.94
CA GLU A 54 4.74 -8.00 -8.95
C GLU A 54 4.20 -6.58 -9.21
N ASN A 55 2.88 -6.39 -9.19
CA ASN A 55 2.24 -5.12 -9.51
C ASN A 55 1.92 -4.33 -8.22
N PRO A 56 2.53 -3.15 -7.96
CA PRO A 56 2.30 -2.38 -6.75
C PRO A 56 0.87 -1.81 -6.63
N TYR A 57 0.11 -1.78 -7.74
CA TYR A 57 -1.31 -1.38 -7.75
C TYR A 57 -2.26 -2.55 -7.41
N VAL A 58 -1.72 -3.77 -7.24
CA VAL A 58 -2.45 -4.97 -6.83
C VAL A 58 -1.88 -5.47 -5.50
N SER A 59 -2.45 -4.98 -4.39
CA SER A 59 -1.89 -5.18 -3.05
C SER A 59 -2.80 -5.93 -2.09
N TYR A 60 -2.18 -6.63 -1.14
CA TYR A 60 -2.83 -7.31 -0.02
C TYR A 60 -3.24 -6.39 1.14
N GLY A 61 -2.78 -5.14 1.17
CA GLY A 61 -3.13 -4.19 2.22
C GLY A 61 -2.69 -2.77 1.88
N ALA A 62 -3.64 -1.87 1.69
CA ALA A 62 -3.39 -0.49 1.25
C ALA A 62 -2.58 0.36 2.23
N MET A 63 -2.57 -0.02 3.52
CA MET A 63 -1.85 0.65 4.60
C MET A 63 -0.53 -0.04 4.99
N ALA A 64 -0.33 -1.27 4.53
CA ALA A 64 0.85 -2.06 4.82
C ALA A 64 2.02 -1.67 3.91
N GLY A 65 3.25 -2.00 4.32
CA GLY A 65 4.46 -1.87 3.52
C GLY A 65 4.99 -3.22 3.07
N ASN A 66 5.61 -3.26 1.88
CA ASN A 66 6.10 -4.49 1.27
C ASN A 66 7.32 -5.05 2.04
N PRO A 67 7.22 -6.25 2.65
CA PRO A 67 8.32 -6.84 3.41
C PRO A 67 9.58 -7.10 2.57
N LEU A 68 9.46 -7.25 1.25
CA LEU A 68 10.62 -7.46 0.36
C LEU A 68 11.53 -6.23 0.29
N LEU A 69 11.04 -5.05 0.66
CA LEU A 69 11.84 -3.81 0.74
C LEU A 69 12.61 -3.68 2.06
N ILE A 70 12.38 -4.53 3.06
CA ILE A 70 13.16 -4.54 4.29
C ILE A 70 14.61 -4.93 3.95
N SER A 71 15.58 -4.17 4.46
CA SER A 71 17.00 -4.41 4.24
C SER A 71 17.56 -5.43 5.23
N PRO A 72 18.03 -6.61 4.80
CA PRO A 72 18.67 -7.57 5.68
C PRO A 72 19.99 -7.04 6.27
N GLU A 73 20.70 -6.17 5.56
CA GLU A 73 21.94 -5.56 6.07
C GLU A 73 21.68 -4.64 7.27
N LYS A 74 20.57 -3.89 7.25
CA LYS A 74 20.16 -3.09 8.42
C LYS A 74 19.80 -3.97 9.61
N LEU A 75 19.11 -5.09 9.38
CA LEU A 75 18.83 -6.07 10.45
C LEU A 75 20.11 -6.69 11.03
N ARG A 76 21.15 -6.88 10.21
CA ARG A 76 22.47 -7.31 10.69
C ARG A 76 23.13 -6.23 11.56
N ASP A 77 23.11 -4.97 11.14
CA ASP A 77 23.68 -3.87 11.94
C ASP A 77 23.06 -3.76 13.34
N GLU A 78 21.83 -4.25 13.49
CA GLU A 78 21.10 -4.30 14.75
C GLU A 78 21.27 -5.61 15.54
N GLY A 79 22.09 -6.54 15.04
CA GLY A 79 22.33 -7.84 15.67
C GLY A 79 21.16 -8.82 15.57
N LEU A 80 20.20 -8.58 14.66
CA LEU A 80 19.09 -9.51 14.37
C LEU A 80 19.46 -10.52 13.27
N LEU A 81 20.46 -10.20 12.45
CA LEU A 81 21.11 -11.11 11.51
C LEU A 81 22.62 -11.04 11.68
N PHE A 82 23.33 -12.03 11.13
CA PHE A 82 24.78 -12.11 11.17
C PHE A 82 25.37 -12.26 9.77
N ASP A 83 26.64 -11.92 9.57
CA ASP A 83 27.28 -12.06 8.24
C ASP A 83 27.22 -13.49 7.71
N SER A 84 27.20 -14.50 8.60
CA SER A 84 27.03 -15.91 8.23
C SER A 84 25.71 -16.22 7.54
N ASP A 85 24.66 -15.42 7.80
CA ASP A 85 23.34 -15.60 7.18
C ASP A 85 23.37 -15.24 5.70
N PHE A 86 24.42 -14.55 5.24
CA PHE A 86 24.57 -14.09 3.88
C PHE A 86 25.59 -14.88 3.05
N TRP A 87 26.24 -15.92 3.61
CA TRP A 87 27.29 -16.67 2.92
C TRP A 87 26.80 -17.50 1.72
N HIS A 88 25.50 -17.84 1.69
CA HIS A 88 24.91 -18.71 0.67
C HIS A 88 23.82 -18.01 -0.13
N LEU A 89 23.92 -16.69 -0.32
CA LEU A 89 23.01 -15.96 -1.19
C LEU A 89 23.15 -16.49 -2.64
N PRO A 90 22.04 -16.71 -3.35
CA PRO A 90 22.10 -17.08 -4.76
C PRO A 90 22.58 -15.87 -5.60
N GLU A 91 23.12 -16.15 -6.79
CA GLU A 91 23.36 -15.10 -7.78
C GLU A 91 22.03 -14.58 -8.30
N PHE A 92 21.87 -13.26 -8.41
CA PHE A 92 20.66 -12.62 -8.94
C PHE A 92 20.94 -11.91 -10.26
N ASN A 93 19.92 -11.75 -11.09
CA ASN A 93 19.99 -10.91 -12.28
C ASN A 93 20.09 -9.42 -11.88
N SER A 94 21.09 -8.70 -12.41
CA SER A 94 21.32 -7.28 -12.12
C SER A 94 20.38 -6.31 -12.86
N GLU A 95 19.69 -6.77 -13.90
CA GLU A 95 18.82 -5.94 -14.75
C GLU A 95 17.33 -6.13 -14.45
N LYS A 96 16.95 -7.24 -13.82
CA LYS A 96 15.55 -7.59 -13.57
C LYS A 96 15.37 -8.29 -12.22
N VAL A 97 14.32 -7.89 -11.51
CA VAL A 97 13.89 -8.55 -10.27
C VAL A 97 13.29 -9.93 -10.57
N GLU A 98 13.85 -10.97 -9.96
CA GLU A 98 13.32 -12.34 -9.96
C GLU A 98 12.45 -12.56 -8.70
N PHE A 99 11.22 -12.03 -8.68
CA PHE A 99 10.38 -11.91 -7.47
C PHE A 99 10.26 -13.19 -6.64
N GLU A 100 10.01 -14.34 -7.27
CA GLU A 100 9.88 -15.61 -6.55
C GLU A 100 11.19 -16.01 -5.85
N LYS A 101 12.33 -15.88 -6.53
CA LYS A 101 13.66 -16.17 -5.99
C LYS A 101 14.05 -15.20 -4.89
N VAL A 102 13.67 -13.93 -5.04
CA VAL A 102 13.81 -12.89 -4.00
C VAL A 102 13.00 -13.27 -2.77
N LYS A 103 11.74 -13.68 -2.92
CA LYS A 103 10.89 -14.13 -1.80
C LYS A 103 11.48 -15.34 -1.09
N GLN A 104 11.92 -16.34 -1.84
CA GLN A 104 12.60 -17.54 -1.31
C GLN A 104 13.91 -17.23 -0.58
N THR A 105 14.55 -16.09 -0.87
CA THR A 105 15.78 -15.66 -0.21
C THR A 105 15.50 -14.75 1.00
N LYS A 106 14.68 -13.72 0.83
CA LYS A 106 14.47 -12.68 1.84
C LYS A 106 13.52 -13.14 2.95
N MET A 107 12.45 -13.87 2.65
CA MET A 107 11.49 -14.27 3.70
C MET A 107 12.13 -15.13 4.80
N PRO A 108 12.96 -16.15 4.50
CA PRO A 108 13.66 -16.91 5.55
C PRO A 108 14.61 -16.06 6.40
N LEU A 109 15.27 -15.05 5.81
CA LEU A 109 16.10 -14.11 6.56
C LEU A 109 15.26 -13.26 7.51
N LEU A 110 14.11 -12.77 7.05
CA LEU A 110 13.20 -11.95 7.87
C LEU A 110 12.54 -12.78 8.99
N GLU A 111 12.19 -14.03 8.73
CA GLU A 111 11.73 -14.99 9.75
C GLU A 111 12.81 -15.24 10.81
N LYS A 112 14.06 -15.44 10.39
CA LYS A 112 15.19 -15.60 11.31
C LYS A 112 15.40 -14.36 12.18
N ALA A 113 15.33 -13.17 11.58
CA ALA A 113 15.41 -11.90 12.30
C ALA A 113 14.28 -11.75 13.32
N CYS A 114 13.05 -12.18 12.98
CA CYS A 114 11.91 -12.21 13.89
C CYS A 114 12.16 -13.12 15.10
N GLU A 115 12.71 -14.32 14.90
CA GLU A 115 13.05 -15.23 15.99
C GLU A 115 14.14 -14.64 16.91
N HIS A 116 15.17 -14.03 16.34
CA HIS A 116 16.17 -13.31 17.14
C HIS A 116 15.58 -12.11 17.87
N PHE A 117 14.65 -11.37 17.26
CA PHE A 117 13.96 -10.26 17.90
C PHE A 117 13.17 -10.74 19.13
N LYS A 118 12.42 -11.84 19.01
CA LYS A 118 11.63 -12.40 20.14
C LYS A 118 12.48 -12.70 21.37
N VAL A 119 13.73 -13.14 21.17
CA VAL A 119 14.63 -13.57 22.26
C VAL A 119 15.56 -12.45 22.74
N ASN A 120 16.10 -11.67 21.80
CA ASN A 120 17.23 -10.78 22.05
C ASN A 120 16.87 -9.29 21.95
N ALA A 121 15.65 -8.92 21.55
CA ALA A 121 15.28 -7.51 21.45
C ALA A 121 15.46 -6.79 22.77
N SER A 122 16.15 -5.65 22.72
CA SER A 122 16.32 -4.75 23.85
C SER A 122 14.97 -4.23 24.36
N GLN A 123 14.94 -3.72 25.60
CA GLN A 123 13.72 -3.11 26.16
C GLN A 123 13.22 -1.93 25.30
N ALA A 124 14.14 -1.19 24.67
CA ALA A 124 13.81 -0.10 23.75
C ALA A 124 13.11 -0.62 22.49
N GLN A 125 13.69 -1.61 21.80
CA GLN A 125 13.09 -2.24 20.63
C GLN A 125 11.72 -2.86 20.92
N GLN A 126 11.57 -3.52 22.08
CA GLN A 126 10.26 -4.06 22.48
C GLN A 126 9.23 -2.96 22.78
N LYS A 127 9.67 -1.81 23.28
CA LYS A 127 8.81 -0.64 23.51
C LYS A 127 8.34 -0.04 22.18
N GLU A 128 9.27 0.18 21.25
CA GLU A 128 8.97 0.69 19.90
C GLU A 128 7.99 -0.24 19.16
N PHE A 129 8.19 -1.55 19.25
CA PHE A 129 7.27 -2.52 18.64
C PHE A 129 5.85 -2.45 19.22
N ARG A 130 5.72 -2.29 20.54
CA ARG A 130 4.40 -2.09 21.18
C ARG A 130 3.75 -0.77 20.77
N GLU A 131 4.52 0.31 20.76
CA GLU A 131 4.03 1.64 20.36
C GLU A 131 3.58 1.67 18.90
N PHE A 132 4.34 1.02 18.00
CA PHE A 132 3.93 0.79 16.62
C PHE A 132 2.62 -0.01 16.56
N GLY A 133 2.54 -1.12 17.29
CA GLY A 133 1.34 -1.95 17.34
C GLY A 133 0.10 -1.20 17.83
N ASP A 134 0.25 -0.29 18.78
CA ASP A 134 -0.83 0.54 19.31
C ASP A 134 -1.27 1.62 18.31
N ARG A 135 -0.32 2.32 17.66
CA ARG A 135 -0.61 3.34 16.63
C ARG A 135 -1.25 2.72 15.38
N ALA A 136 -0.76 1.56 14.95
CA ALA A 136 -1.19 0.88 13.73
C ALA A 136 -2.38 -0.08 13.93
N ARG A 137 -2.88 -0.26 15.16
CA ARG A 137 -3.86 -1.29 15.53
C ARG A 137 -5.07 -1.37 14.59
N HIS A 138 -5.57 -0.22 14.14
CA HIS A 138 -6.77 -0.10 13.33
C HIS A 138 -6.69 -0.80 11.95
N TRP A 139 -5.49 -1.04 11.43
CA TRP A 139 -5.28 -1.79 10.19
C TRP A 139 -4.40 -3.03 10.39
N LEU A 140 -3.41 -2.94 11.28
CA LEU A 140 -2.37 -3.96 11.46
C LEU A 140 -2.94 -5.28 11.98
N ASP A 141 -3.91 -5.24 12.89
CA ASP A 141 -4.48 -6.45 13.49
C ASP A 141 -5.29 -7.29 12.50
N ASP A 142 -5.92 -6.64 11.53
CA ASP A 142 -6.65 -7.30 10.45
C ASP A 142 -5.71 -7.70 9.32
N TYR A 143 -4.75 -6.85 8.94
CA TYR A 143 -3.73 -7.20 7.95
C TYR A 143 -2.91 -8.43 8.37
N ALA A 144 -2.39 -8.46 9.60
CA ALA A 144 -1.57 -9.57 10.08
C ALA A 144 -2.36 -10.89 10.17
N LEU A 145 -3.63 -10.81 10.55
CA LEU A 145 -4.50 -11.99 10.57
C LEU A 145 -4.85 -12.46 9.16
N PHE A 146 -5.14 -11.55 8.23
CA PHE A 146 -5.38 -11.86 6.82
C PHE A 146 -4.17 -12.57 6.20
N MET A 147 -2.97 -12.05 6.41
CA MET A 147 -1.74 -12.63 5.87
C MET A 147 -1.45 -13.99 6.51
N ALA A 148 -1.63 -14.15 7.82
CA ALA A 148 -1.49 -15.45 8.49
C ALA A 148 -2.47 -16.50 7.92
N PHE A 149 -3.72 -16.12 7.63
CA PHE A 149 -4.68 -17.01 6.97
C PHE A 149 -4.27 -17.36 5.55
N ARG A 150 -3.80 -16.38 4.77
CA ARG A 150 -3.32 -16.63 3.42
C ARG A 150 -2.14 -17.60 3.40
N ASP A 151 -1.17 -17.43 4.30
CA ASP A 151 -0.01 -18.33 4.35
C ASP A 151 -0.40 -19.74 4.80
N THR A 152 -1.41 -19.85 5.68
CA THR A 152 -1.87 -21.14 6.21
C THR A 152 -2.78 -21.91 5.24
N PHE A 153 -3.68 -21.21 4.54
CA PHE A 153 -4.73 -21.84 3.73
C PHE A 153 -4.57 -21.63 2.23
N GLY A 154 -3.70 -20.72 1.79
CA GLY A 154 -3.63 -20.27 0.41
C GLY A 154 -4.93 -19.63 -0.06
N GLY A 155 -5.07 -19.52 -1.38
CA GLY A 155 -6.30 -19.03 -2.03
C GLY A 155 -6.66 -17.57 -1.74
N ALA A 156 -7.82 -17.16 -2.23
CA ALA A 156 -8.37 -15.84 -1.94
C ALA A 156 -9.32 -15.88 -0.73
N TRP A 157 -9.47 -14.75 -0.03
CA TRP A 157 -10.24 -14.74 1.23
C TRP A 157 -11.71 -15.16 1.07
N TYR A 158 -12.29 -14.91 -0.12
CA TYR A 158 -13.66 -15.29 -0.45
C TYR A 158 -13.82 -16.79 -0.72
N GLU A 159 -12.72 -17.55 -0.80
CA GLU A 159 -12.69 -19.00 -0.96
C GLU A 159 -12.44 -19.73 0.37
N TRP A 160 -12.06 -18.99 1.42
CA TRP A 160 -11.85 -19.56 2.75
C TRP A 160 -13.15 -20.07 3.35
N LYS A 161 -13.01 -20.88 4.42
CA LYS A 161 -14.17 -21.38 5.17
C LYS A 161 -15.11 -20.24 5.57
N PRO A 162 -16.44 -20.40 5.47
CA PRO A 162 -17.40 -19.32 5.69
C PRO A 162 -17.21 -18.56 7.00
N GLU A 163 -16.86 -19.25 8.09
CA GLU A 163 -16.62 -18.63 9.40
C GLU A 163 -15.39 -17.71 9.42
N ILE A 164 -14.41 -17.92 8.54
CA ILE A 164 -13.23 -17.06 8.38
C ILE A 164 -13.54 -15.95 7.37
N ALA A 165 -14.08 -16.32 6.20
CA ALA A 165 -14.40 -15.37 5.12
C ALA A 165 -15.42 -14.31 5.57
N LYS A 166 -16.42 -14.71 6.36
CA LYS A 166 -17.43 -13.82 6.94
C LYS A 166 -17.04 -13.23 8.30
N ARG A 167 -15.83 -13.49 8.77
CA ARG A 167 -15.26 -12.93 10.01
C ARG A 167 -16.12 -13.22 11.25
N ASP A 168 -16.57 -14.46 11.40
CA ASP A 168 -17.27 -14.88 12.62
C ASP A 168 -16.37 -14.64 13.84
N ARG A 169 -16.91 -13.93 14.84
CA ARG A 169 -16.11 -13.44 15.97
C ARG A 169 -15.47 -14.57 16.77
N GLN A 170 -16.19 -15.68 16.98
CA GLN A 170 -15.68 -16.80 17.78
C GLN A 170 -14.62 -17.59 17.00
N ALA A 171 -14.87 -17.83 15.71
CA ALA A 171 -13.91 -18.47 14.83
C ALA A 171 -12.62 -17.66 14.73
N LEU A 172 -12.72 -16.34 14.54
CA LEU A 172 -11.55 -15.47 14.48
C LEU A 172 -10.77 -15.46 15.80
N GLU A 173 -11.43 -15.45 16.96
CA GLU A 173 -10.73 -15.50 18.25
C GLU A 173 -9.97 -16.82 18.44
N LEU A 174 -10.57 -17.95 18.05
CA LEU A 174 -9.91 -19.24 18.07
C LEU A 174 -8.67 -19.24 17.16
N TRP A 175 -8.80 -18.73 15.93
CA TRP A 175 -7.70 -18.67 14.98
C TRP A 175 -6.61 -17.68 15.38
N ARG A 176 -6.94 -16.55 16.01
CA ARG A 176 -5.95 -15.61 16.56
C ARG A 176 -5.04 -16.29 17.59
N ARG A 177 -5.57 -17.23 18.37
CA ARG A 177 -4.77 -18.02 19.34
C ARG A 177 -3.93 -19.09 18.63
N ARG A 178 -4.48 -19.75 17.61
CA ARG A 178 -3.79 -20.81 16.85
C ARG A 178 -2.65 -20.28 16.00
N LEU A 179 -2.86 -19.13 15.35
CA LEU A 179 -1.91 -18.50 14.44
C LEU A 179 -1.13 -17.36 15.12
N ALA A 180 -1.00 -17.40 16.45
CA ALA A 180 -0.31 -16.34 17.19
C ALA A 180 1.15 -16.13 16.72
N PRO A 181 1.96 -17.19 16.43
CA PRO A 181 3.29 -17.02 15.87
C PRO A 181 3.32 -16.33 14.49
N GLU A 182 2.42 -16.71 13.59
CA GLU A 182 2.32 -16.19 12.22
C GLU A 182 1.82 -14.74 12.23
N ILE A 183 0.82 -14.43 13.06
CA ILE A 183 0.34 -13.06 13.27
C ILE A 183 1.48 -12.19 13.84
N PHE A 184 2.27 -12.72 14.78
CA PHE A 184 3.41 -12.01 15.32
C PHE A 184 4.44 -11.71 14.22
N LEU A 185 4.76 -12.68 13.36
CA LEU A 185 5.66 -12.49 12.22
C LEU A 185 5.18 -11.33 11.34
N HIS A 186 3.92 -11.35 10.90
CA HIS A 186 3.40 -10.27 10.03
C HIS A 186 3.41 -8.91 10.71
N LYS A 187 3.13 -8.85 12.02
CA LYS A 187 3.28 -7.59 12.79
C LYS A 187 4.73 -7.12 12.85
N TYR A 188 5.66 -8.04 13.09
CA TYR A 188 7.09 -7.75 13.13
C TYR A 188 7.59 -7.22 11.77
N LEU A 189 7.19 -7.85 10.65
CA LEU A 189 7.56 -7.38 9.31
C LEU A 189 7.08 -5.95 9.05
N GLN A 190 5.84 -5.62 9.46
CA GLN A 190 5.32 -4.26 9.30
C GLN A 190 6.03 -3.26 10.21
N PHE A 191 6.41 -3.65 11.43
CA PHE A 191 7.22 -2.82 12.31
C PHE A 191 8.59 -2.52 11.71
N GLU A 192 9.28 -3.55 11.19
CA GLU A 192 10.58 -3.40 10.57
C GLU A 192 10.53 -2.50 9.33
N PHE A 193 9.50 -2.69 8.50
CA PHE A 193 9.24 -1.81 7.37
C PHE A 193 9.02 -0.36 7.82
N ASP A 194 8.10 -0.12 8.76
CA ASP A 194 7.75 1.23 9.26
C ASP A 194 8.99 1.94 9.82
N ARG A 195 9.80 1.22 10.59
CA ARG A 195 11.03 1.75 11.19
C ARG A 195 12.09 2.08 10.15
N GLN A 196 12.42 1.14 9.25
CA GLN A 196 13.43 1.39 8.23
C GLN A 196 13.00 2.51 7.28
N TRP A 197 11.73 2.51 6.86
CA TRP A 197 11.19 3.53 5.96
C TRP A 197 11.14 4.91 6.63
N SER A 198 10.70 5.00 7.89
CA SER A 198 10.70 6.26 8.64
C SER A 198 12.09 6.84 8.76
N ASN A 199 13.11 6.02 9.03
CA ASN A 199 14.51 6.46 9.07
C ASN A 199 14.99 6.98 7.70
N LEU A 200 14.65 6.29 6.61
CA LEU A 200 15.00 6.71 5.26
C LEU A 200 14.31 8.04 4.88
N LYS A 201 13.01 8.18 5.18
CA LYS A 201 12.24 9.42 4.95
C LYS A 201 12.81 10.58 5.75
N ASN A 202 13.14 10.37 7.02
CA ASN A 202 13.78 11.40 7.85
C ASN A 202 15.11 11.85 7.24
N TYR A 203 15.94 10.91 6.79
CA TYR A 203 17.20 11.22 6.10
C TYR A 203 16.98 12.00 4.80
N ALA A 204 15.99 11.61 3.99
CA ALA A 204 15.59 12.35 2.79
C ALA A 204 15.21 13.80 3.13
N ASN A 205 14.37 13.98 4.15
CA ASN A 205 13.90 15.28 4.60
C ASN A 205 15.01 16.16 5.17
N GLU A 206 15.97 15.59 5.91
CA GLU A 206 17.19 16.29 6.37
C GLU A 206 18.03 16.80 5.19
N LYS A 207 18.07 16.03 4.09
CA LYS A 207 18.69 16.40 2.81
C LYS A 207 17.81 17.30 1.94
N ARG A 208 16.65 17.72 2.43
CA ARG A 208 15.64 18.54 1.73
C ARG A 208 15.05 17.86 0.49
N ILE A 209 15.05 16.53 0.48
CA ILE A 209 14.37 15.70 -0.52
C ILE A 209 13.03 15.26 0.05
N LYS A 210 11.94 15.65 -0.60
CA LYS A 210 10.58 15.20 -0.27
C LYS A 210 10.20 13.97 -1.07
N ILE A 211 9.48 13.04 -0.45
CA ILE A 211 9.00 11.83 -1.12
C ILE A 211 7.58 12.04 -1.62
N ILE A 212 7.34 11.75 -2.90
CA ILE A 212 6.00 11.73 -3.51
C ILE A 212 5.53 10.28 -3.57
N GLY A 213 4.52 9.95 -2.78
CA GLY A 213 3.84 8.66 -2.79
C GLY A 213 2.65 8.61 -3.74
N ASP A 214 1.98 7.47 -3.74
CA ASP A 214 0.91 7.17 -4.68
C ASP A 214 -0.23 6.39 -4.00
N ILE A 215 -1.47 6.85 -4.17
CA ILE A 215 -2.68 6.14 -3.75
C ILE A 215 -3.43 5.68 -5.00
N PRO A 216 -3.43 4.35 -5.28
CA PRO A 216 -4.38 3.75 -6.21
C PRO A 216 -5.80 4.03 -5.69
N ILE A 217 -6.72 4.57 -6.49
CA ILE A 217 -8.07 4.84 -5.96
C ILE A 217 -8.73 3.56 -5.43
N TYR A 218 -8.61 2.44 -6.15
CA TYR A 218 -9.17 1.16 -5.75
C TYR A 218 -8.16 0.28 -5.02
N VAL A 219 -8.68 -0.69 -4.26
CA VAL A 219 -7.91 -1.77 -3.63
C VAL A 219 -8.21 -3.09 -4.33
N SER A 220 -7.32 -4.08 -4.21
CA SER A 220 -7.56 -5.40 -4.78
C SER A 220 -8.68 -6.14 -4.05
N HIS A 221 -9.48 -6.94 -4.77
CA HIS A 221 -10.52 -7.75 -4.14
C HIS A 221 -9.93 -8.70 -3.09
N ASN A 222 -8.86 -9.41 -3.43
CA ASN A 222 -8.17 -10.30 -2.50
C ASN A 222 -7.18 -9.52 -1.58
N SER A 223 -7.70 -8.67 -0.70
CA SER A 223 -6.92 -7.86 0.23
C SER A 223 -7.51 -7.87 1.65
N ALA A 224 -6.67 -7.54 2.63
CA ALA A 224 -7.12 -7.30 4.00
C ALA A 224 -8.12 -6.14 4.07
N ASP A 225 -7.99 -5.14 3.19
CA ASP A 225 -8.87 -3.97 3.14
C ASP A 225 -10.32 -4.39 2.85
N VAL A 226 -10.52 -5.21 1.82
CA VAL A 226 -11.86 -5.66 1.43
C VAL A 226 -12.38 -6.70 2.40
N TRP A 227 -11.54 -7.64 2.84
CA TRP A 227 -11.95 -8.67 3.80
C TRP A 227 -12.41 -8.05 5.13
N ALA A 228 -11.67 -7.08 5.67
CA ALA A 228 -11.98 -6.47 6.96
C ALA A 228 -13.12 -5.44 6.91
N ASN A 229 -13.38 -4.83 5.76
CA ASN A 229 -14.34 -3.73 5.59
C ASN A 229 -15.38 -4.04 4.50
N ARG A 230 -15.89 -5.27 4.44
CA ARG A 230 -16.83 -5.74 3.38
C ARG A 230 -18.02 -4.81 3.15
N GLU A 231 -18.48 -4.10 4.18
CA GLU A 231 -19.64 -3.21 4.15
C GLU A 231 -19.45 -1.94 3.32
N ILE A 232 -18.20 -1.49 3.09
CA ILE A 232 -17.91 -0.31 2.27
C ILE A 232 -17.68 -0.65 0.80
N PHE A 233 -17.76 -1.91 0.40
CA PHE A 233 -17.58 -2.38 -0.98
C PHE A 233 -18.86 -2.99 -1.56
N CYS A 234 -19.04 -2.87 -2.88
CA CYS A 234 -20.12 -3.53 -3.63
C CYS A 234 -19.85 -5.02 -3.81
N LEU A 235 -20.17 -5.80 -2.77
CA LEU A 235 -20.03 -7.25 -2.73
C LEU A 235 -21.38 -7.95 -2.57
N ASP A 236 -21.48 -9.15 -3.14
CA ASP A 236 -22.58 -10.09 -2.89
C ASP A 236 -22.39 -10.74 -1.51
N GLU A 237 -23.45 -10.74 -0.69
CA GLU A 237 -23.37 -11.18 0.70
C GLU A 237 -23.17 -12.70 0.85
N ALA A 238 -23.66 -13.47 -0.11
CA ALA A 238 -23.58 -14.93 -0.10
C ALA A 238 -22.20 -15.43 -0.55
N THR A 239 -21.72 -14.89 -1.67
CA THR A 239 -20.53 -15.36 -2.39
C THR A 239 -19.27 -14.55 -2.14
N ASN A 240 -19.39 -13.35 -1.56
CA ASN A 240 -18.30 -12.38 -1.39
C ASN A 240 -17.69 -11.83 -2.69
N GLN A 241 -18.27 -12.16 -3.85
CA GLN A 241 -17.82 -11.64 -5.14
C GLN A 241 -18.26 -10.19 -5.34
N PRO A 242 -17.51 -9.37 -6.10
CA PRO A 242 -17.94 -8.02 -6.44
C PRO A 242 -19.24 -8.07 -7.25
N THR A 243 -20.22 -7.24 -6.91
CA THR A 243 -21.43 -7.05 -7.73
C THR A 243 -21.24 -5.99 -8.81
N LEU A 244 -20.20 -5.16 -8.65
CA LEU A 244 -19.76 -4.17 -9.62
C LEU A 244 -18.24 -4.08 -9.55
N VAL A 245 -17.60 -3.99 -10.72
CA VAL A 245 -16.14 -3.87 -10.83
C VAL A 245 -15.73 -2.60 -11.53
N ALA A 246 -14.52 -2.14 -11.21
CA ALA A 246 -13.92 -0.94 -11.76
C ALA A 246 -13.33 -1.17 -13.15
N GLY A 247 -13.24 -0.08 -13.91
CA GLY A 247 -12.54 -0.01 -15.18
C GLY A 247 -12.57 1.40 -15.76
N THR A 248 -12.30 1.51 -17.04
CA THR A 248 -12.48 2.74 -17.84
C THR A 248 -13.28 2.43 -19.11
N PRO A 249 -14.11 3.38 -19.58
CA PRO A 249 -14.80 3.19 -20.85
C PRO A 249 -13.81 3.14 -22.02
N PRO A 250 -14.26 2.70 -23.20
CA PRO A 250 -13.51 2.91 -24.43
C PRO A 250 -13.15 4.39 -24.64
N ASP A 251 -11.95 4.62 -25.13
CA ASP A 251 -11.43 5.94 -25.49
C ASP A 251 -10.57 5.86 -26.76
N ASP A 252 -9.95 6.97 -27.14
CA ASP A 252 -9.12 7.06 -28.34
C ASP A 252 -7.89 6.12 -28.30
N PHE A 253 -7.52 5.59 -27.13
CA PHE A 253 -6.37 4.69 -26.94
C PHE A 253 -6.78 3.22 -26.79
N SER A 254 -8.00 2.94 -26.31
CA SER A 254 -8.54 1.60 -26.14
C SER A 254 -9.98 1.49 -26.64
N SER A 255 -10.18 0.76 -27.74
CA SER A 255 -11.52 0.51 -28.29
C SER A 255 -12.41 -0.37 -27.39
N SER A 256 -11.83 -1.10 -26.43
CA SER A 256 -12.57 -1.96 -25.48
C SER A 256 -12.66 -1.36 -24.07
N GLY A 257 -12.07 -0.19 -23.84
CA GLY A 257 -11.79 0.33 -22.50
C GLY A 257 -10.83 -0.58 -21.73
N GLN A 258 -10.82 -0.47 -20.40
CA GLN A 258 -10.01 -1.32 -19.54
C GLN A 258 -10.88 -1.91 -18.43
N LEU A 259 -10.88 -3.24 -18.29
CA LEU A 259 -11.54 -3.95 -17.20
C LEU A 259 -10.49 -4.27 -16.14
N TRP A 260 -10.52 -3.56 -15.00
CA TRP A 260 -9.53 -3.73 -13.94
C TRP A 260 -9.93 -4.80 -12.91
N GLY A 261 -11.24 -4.99 -12.70
CA GLY A 261 -11.76 -6.05 -11.83
C GLY A 261 -11.75 -5.72 -10.33
N ASN A 262 -11.28 -4.54 -9.91
CA ASN A 262 -11.35 -4.13 -8.51
C ASN A 262 -12.81 -3.95 -8.06
N PRO A 263 -13.16 -4.30 -6.80
CA PRO A 263 -14.47 -3.98 -6.26
C PRO A 263 -14.61 -2.47 -6.10
N VAL A 264 -15.78 -1.94 -6.47
CA VAL A 264 -16.07 -0.51 -6.31
C VAL A 264 -16.62 -0.21 -4.91
N TYR A 265 -16.47 1.05 -4.48
CA TYR A 265 -16.95 1.51 -3.19
C TYR A 265 -18.48 1.68 -3.15
N LYS A 266 -19.07 1.37 -2.00
CA LYS A 266 -20.37 1.89 -1.57
C LYS A 266 -20.17 3.30 -1.01
N TRP A 267 -20.04 4.30 -1.88
CA TRP A 267 -19.73 5.68 -1.47
C TRP A 267 -20.71 6.26 -0.44
N GLU A 268 -22.00 5.91 -0.51
CA GLU A 268 -22.98 6.31 0.52
C GLU A 268 -22.62 5.76 1.91
N LYS A 269 -22.11 4.52 2.00
CA LYS A 269 -21.68 3.92 3.26
C LYS A 269 -20.42 4.61 3.79
N LEU A 270 -19.47 4.90 2.92
CA LEU A 270 -18.30 5.70 3.29
C LEU A 270 -18.71 7.08 3.83
N GLN A 271 -19.63 7.77 3.15
CA GLN A 271 -20.12 9.08 3.58
C GLN A 271 -20.88 9.01 4.92
N GLN A 272 -21.72 8.00 5.13
CA GLN A 272 -22.39 7.74 6.43
C GLN A 272 -21.38 7.52 7.58
N GLN A 273 -20.19 7.03 7.25
CA GLN A 273 -19.09 6.82 8.20
C GLN A 273 -18.11 8.00 8.25
N ASN A 274 -18.47 9.17 7.70
CA ASN A 274 -17.63 10.36 7.58
C ASN A 274 -16.28 10.06 6.91
N PHE A 275 -16.31 9.18 5.91
CA PHE A 275 -15.15 8.75 5.13
C PHE A 275 -13.97 8.21 5.97
N ARG A 276 -14.25 7.66 7.16
CA ARG A 276 -13.22 7.23 8.13
C ARG A 276 -12.12 6.36 7.52
N TRP A 277 -12.47 5.38 6.69
CA TRP A 277 -11.49 4.50 6.04
C TRP A 277 -10.53 5.27 5.13
N TRP A 278 -11.05 6.26 4.39
CA TRP A 278 -10.22 7.15 3.57
C TRP A 278 -9.35 8.09 4.41
N MET A 279 -9.86 8.64 5.53
CA MET A 279 -9.06 9.47 6.44
C MET A 279 -7.85 8.68 6.96
N GLN A 280 -8.08 7.46 7.45
CA GLN A 280 -7.02 6.56 7.91
C GLN A 280 -6.00 6.24 6.81
N ARG A 281 -6.47 6.09 5.57
CA ARG A 281 -5.61 5.83 4.41
C ARG A 281 -4.71 7.03 4.09
N PHE A 282 -5.25 8.25 4.12
CA PHE A 282 -4.48 9.48 3.94
C PHE A 282 -3.45 9.66 5.05
N GLU A 283 -3.87 9.57 6.32
CA GLU A 283 -2.99 9.67 7.49
C GLU A 283 -1.85 8.66 7.40
N LYS A 284 -2.18 7.39 7.11
CA LYS A 284 -1.16 6.34 7.05
C LYS A 284 -0.17 6.57 5.92
N LEU A 285 -0.60 7.02 4.74
CA LEU A 285 0.35 7.30 3.67
C LEU A 285 1.27 8.49 4.03
N LEU A 286 0.77 9.50 4.74
CA LEU A 286 1.59 10.63 5.20
C LEU A 286 2.66 10.23 6.23
N ASP A 287 2.51 9.10 6.92
CA ASP A 287 3.62 8.52 7.68
C ASP A 287 4.81 8.23 6.74
N TYR A 288 4.51 7.70 5.54
CA TYR A 288 5.52 7.24 4.58
C TYR A 288 6.02 8.32 3.61
N VAL A 289 5.19 9.31 3.27
CA VAL A 289 5.54 10.27 2.21
C VAL A 289 5.25 11.71 2.62
N ASP A 290 5.72 12.67 1.82
CA ASP A 290 5.54 14.10 2.06
C ASP A 290 4.53 14.72 1.09
N VAL A 291 4.23 14.05 -0.03
CA VAL A 291 3.25 14.44 -1.05
C VAL A 291 2.50 13.21 -1.50
N ILE A 292 1.19 13.32 -1.70
CA ILE A 292 0.34 12.23 -2.16
C ILE A 292 -0.08 12.48 -3.60
N ARG A 293 0.25 11.55 -4.51
CA ARG A 293 -0.41 11.42 -5.80
C ARG A 293 -1.70 10.61 -5.62
N LEU A 294 -2.81 11.14 -6.11
CA LEU A 294 -4.06 10.40 -6.23
C LEU A 294 -4.19 9.86 -7.65
N ASP A 295 -4.02 8.54 -7.79
CA ASP A 295 -4.21 7.83 -9.05
C ASP A 295 -5.69 7.81 -9.44
N HIS A 296 -5.96 7.94 -10.74
CA HIS A 296 -7.31 7.93 -11.30
C HIS A 296 -8.26 8.92 -10.62
N PHE A 297 -7.79 10.16 -10.39
CA PHE A 297 -8.49 11.17 -9.59
C PHE A 297 -9.91 11.46 -10.08
N ARG A 298 -10.15 11.33 -11.38
CA ARG A 298 -11.47 11.52 -11.98
C ARG A 298 -12.53 10.66 -11.31
N ALA A 299 -12.17 9.48 -10.78
CA ALA A 299 -13.10 8.59 -10.10
C ALA A 299 -13.65 9.12 -8.75
N PHE A 300 -13.07 10.19 -8.20
CA PHE A 300 -13.69 10.92 -7.09
C PHE A 300 -14.84 11.83 -7.52
N GLN A 301 -14.93 12.20 -8.80
CA GLN A 301 -16.10 12.90 -9.35
C GLN A 301 -17.14 11.91 -9.90
N ALA A 302 -16.71 10.98 -10.73
CA ALA A 302 -17.54 9.89 -11.23
C ALA A 302 -16.68 8.71 -11.66
N TYR A 303 -17.15 7.49 -11.49
CA TYR A 303 -16.39 6.29 -11.78
C TYR A 303 -17.15 5.37 -12.71
N TRP A 304 -16.41 4.65 -13.54
CA TRP A 304 -16.97 3.70 -14.50
C TRP A 304 -17.16 2.34 -13.82
N VAL A 305 -18.41 1.89 -13.76
CA VAL A 305 -18.77 0.60 -13.17
C VAL A 305 -19.19 -0.38 -14.25
N ILE A 306 -18.75 -1.63 -14.12
CA ILE A 306 -19.00 -2.71 -15.06
C ILE A 306 -19.58 -3.90 -14.28
N GLN A 307 -20.46 -4.67 -14.92
CA GLN A 307 -20.97 -5.92 -14.33
C GLN A 307 -19.88 -6.99 -14.36
N PRO A 308 -19.71 -7.80 -13.30
CA PRO A 308 -18.61 -8.76 -13.20
C PRO A 308 -18.64 -9.87 -14.26
N GLU A 309 -19.79 -10.12 -14.90
CA GLU A 309 -19.94 -11.11 -15.98
C GLU A 309 -19.42 -10.61 -17.34
N GLU A 310 -19.17 -9.31 -17.49
CA GLU A 310 -18.67 -8.72 -18.72
C GLU A 310 -17.19 -9.09 -18.93
N THR A 311 -16.82 -9.35 -20.18
CA THR A 311 -15.43 -9.64 -20.59
C THR A 311 -14.66 -8.42 -21.08
N SER A 312 -15.32 -7.25 -21.14
CA SER A 312 -14.75 -5.97 -21.56
C SER A 312 -15.38 -4.81 -20.78
N ALA A 313 -14.82 -3.62 -20.90
CA ALA A 313 -15.33 -2.42 -20.21
C ALA A 313 -16.34 -1.60 -21.03
N ILE A 314 -16.72 -2.08 -22.23
CA ILE A 314 -17.65 -1.38 -23.13
C ILE A 314 -19.01 -1.16 -22.47
N ASN A 315 -19.54 -2.18 -21.81
CA ASN A 315 -20.90 -2.19 -21.24
C ASN A 315 -20.90 -1.70 -19.77
N GLY A 316 -20.16 -0.64 -19.48
CA GLY A 316 -20.21 0.03 -18.18
C GLY A 316 -21.10 1.27 -18.17
N LYS A 317 -21.12 1.95 -17.03
CA LYS A 317 -21.78 3.25 -16.88
C LYS A 317 -21.05 4.14 -15.88
N TRP A 318 -21.16 5.45 -16.08
CA TRP A 318 -20.70 6.43 -15.11
C TRP A 318 -21.64 6.47 -13.90
N VAL A 319 -21.07 6.46 -12.70
CA VAL A 319 -21.75 6.67 -11.42
C VAL A 319 -21.03 7.79 -10.69
N GLU A 320 -21.78 8.76 -10.17
CA GLU A 320 -21.20 9.89 -9.43
C GLU A 320 -20.61 9.43 -8.09
N ALA A 321 -19.48 10.02 -7.71
CA ALA A 321 -18.86 9.85 -6.41
C ALA A 321 -18.91 11.17 -5.62
N PRO A 322 -19.03 11.13 -4.29
CA PRO A 322 -19.14 12.32 -3.45
C PRO A 322 -17.74 12.92 -3.16
N GLY A 323 -16.92 13.15 -4.19
CA GLY A 323 -15.54 13.62 -4.05
C GLY A 323 -15.42 14.96 -3.32
N GLU A 324 -16.31 15.91 -3.59
CA GLU A 324 -16.31 17.19 -2.88
C GLU A 324 -16.57 17.01 -1.38
N ALA A 325 -17.49 16.12 -1.00
CA ALA A 325 -17.76 15.81 0.40
C ALA A 325 -16.57 15.10 1.06
N LEU A 326 -15.92 14.19 0.34
CA LEU A 326 -14.70 13.52 0.82
C LEU A 326 -13.59 14.54 1.09
N PHE A 327 -13.25 15.40 0.12
CA PHE A 327 -12.12 16.32 0.25
C PHE A 327 -12.40 17.48 1.21
N LYS A 328 -13.66 17.90 1.36
CA LYS A 328 -14.07 18.76 2.49
C LYS A 328 -13.80 18.08 3.82
N GLN A 329 -14.15 16.81 3.96
CA GLN A 329 -13.87 16.06 5.18
C GLN A 329 -12.37 15.93 5.45
N VAL A 330 -11.55 15.73 4.40
CA VAL A 330 -10.08 15.77 4.49
C VAL A 330 -9.60 17.11 5.05
N GLN A 331 -10.05 18.23 4.48
CA GLN A 331 -9.68 19.56 4.95
C GLN A 331 -10.09 19.82 6.40
N GLU A 332 -11.28 19.35 6.79
CA GLU A 332 -11.80 19.53 8.15
C GLU A 332 -11.02 18.71 9.20
N GLN A 333 -10.63 17.47 8.88
CA GLN A 333 -10.00 16.57 9.85
C GLN A 333 -8.47 16.60 9.83
N LEU A 334 -7.89 16.68 8.63
CA LEU A 334 -6.45 16.55 8.39
C LEU A 334 -5.80 17.87 7.94
N GLY A 335 -6.60 18.91 7.70
CA GLY A 335 -6.14 20.18 7.17
C GLY A 335 -5.85 20.12 5.67
N GLU A 336 -5.17 21.14 5.17
CA GLU A 336 -4.72 21.16 3.78
C GLU A 336 -3.57 20.15 3.59
N LEU A 337 -3.81 19.14 2.75
CA LEU A 337 -2.84 18.11 2.44
C LEU A 337 -2.06 18.43 1.14
N PRO A 338 -0.77 18.05 1.06
CA PRO A 338 0.04 18.18 -0.15
C PRO A 338 -0.36 17.10 -1.18
N ILE A 339 -1.47 17.31 -1.88
CA ILE A 339 -2.00 16.39 -2.88
C ILE A 339 -1.69 16.88 -4.29
N ILE A 340 -1.25 15.97 -5.16
CA ILE A 340 -1.26 16.09 -6.62
C ILE A 340 -2.19 15.03 -7.19
N VAL A 341 -2.76 15.27 -8.37
CA VAL A 341 -3.79 14.38 -8.94
C VAL A 341 -3.40 13.86 -10.31
N GLU A 342 -3.71 12.60 -10.55
CA GLU A 342 -3.70 11.97 -11.88
C GLU A 342 -5.02 12.28 -12.59
N ASP A 343 -4.95 13.26 -13.49
CA ASP A 343 -6.04 13.70 -14.36
C ASP A 343 -5.68 13.53 -15.85
N LEU A 344 -5.05 12.41 -16.22
CA LEU A 344 -4.78 12.05 -17.62
C LEU A 344 -6.01 11.40 -18.26
N GLY A 345 -5.98 11.30 -19.59
CA GLY A 345 -7.08 10.75 -20.40
C GLY A 345 -8.20 11.77 -20.64
N THR A 346 -9.40 11.28 -20.96
CA THR A 346 -10.55 12.15 -21.26
C THR A 346 -11.19 12.67 -19.97
N ILE A 347 -10.90 13.93 -19.64
CA ILE A 347 -11.36 14.59 -18.42
C ILE A 347 -12.53 15.55 -18.70
N THR A 348 -13.58 15.47 -17.88
CA THR A 348 -14.76 16.34 -17.99
C THR A 348 -14.59 17.65 -17.23
N LYS A 349 -15.45 18.63 -17.51
CA LYS A 349 -15.43 19.93 -16.83
C LYS A 349 -15.59 19.79 -15.30
N GLU A 350 -16.44 18.87 -14.86
CA GLU A 350 -16.75 18.61 -13.45
C GLU A 350 -15.52 18.09 -12.69
N VAL A 351 -14.68 17.28 -13.33
CA VAL A 351 -13.41 16.81 -12.75
C VAL A 351 -12.42 17.97 -12.60
N LEU A 352 -12.33 18.84 -13.62
CA LEU A 352 -11.49 20.04 -13.56
C LEU A 352 -11.96 21.01 -12.46
N GLU A 353 -13.27 21.18 -12.30
CA GLU A 353 -13.87 21.98 -11.23
C GLU A 353 -13.56 21.39 -9.86
N LEU A 354 -13.73 20.07 -9.67
CA LEU A 354 -13.38 19.40 -8.41
C LEU A 354 -11.90 19.65 -8.06
N ARG A 355 -11.00 19.49 -9.03
CA ARG A 355 -9.56 19.76 -8.85
C ARG A 355 -9.29 21.22 -8.46
N GLN A 356 -9.96 22.17 -9.12
CA GLN A 356 -9.79 23.61 -8.89
C GLN A 356 -10.28 24.05 -7.51
N VAL A 357 -11.41 23.51 -7.04
CA VAL A 357 -11.99 23.82 -5.72
C VAL A 357 -11.00 23.54 -4.59
N PHE A 358 -10.23 22.46 -4.69
CA PHE A 358 -9.25 22.07 -3.68
C PHE A 358 -7.80 22.46 -4.04
N HIS A 359 -7.62 23.21 -5.13
CA HIS A 359 -6.32 23.68 -5.61
C HIS A 359 -5.27 22.58 -5.83
N PHE A 360 -5.71 21.38 -6.22
CA PHE A 360 -4.79 20.27 -6.49
C PHE A 360 -4.09 20.47 -7.84
N PRO A 361 -2.75 20.40 -7.91
CA PRO A 361 -2.03 20.34 -9.19
C PRO A 361 -2.34 19.02 -9.90
N GLY A 362 -2.65 19.08 -11.20
CA GLY A 362 -2.74 17.90 -12.06
C GLY A 362 -1.46 17.64 -12.84
N MET A 363 -1.53 16.69 -13.78
CA MET A 363 -0.42 16.23 -14.64
C MET A 363 -0.67 16.49 -16.12
#